data_AF-A0A7H4LDF2-F1
#
_entry.id   AF-A0A7H4LDF2-F1
#
_cell.length_a   1.000
_cell.length_b   1.000
_cell.length_c   1.000
_cell.angle_alpha   90.00
_cell.angle_beta   90.00
_cell.angle_gamma   90.00
#
_symmetry.space_group_name_H-M   'P 1'
#
loop_
_entity.id
_entity.type
_entity.pdbx_description
1 polymer ?
#
loop_
_entity_poly.entity_id
_entity_poly.type
_entity_poly.pdbx_seq_one_letter_code
_entity_poly.pdbx_strand_id
1 'polypeptide(L)'
;MDAEGRELEVLVGLSSQICNVIPEDFVRGLEHNQIKESFIQRLVSALNSNMVPSAHCLGIRRVVVQHAIYMMECNPVYVNCFNECQMMEALVRVERTPSRAENYRFFLGDAGIMEHNIPLSVLVAIAKELMGHEQL
;
A
#
# COMPACT_ATOMS: atom_id res chain seq x y z
N MET A 1 19.45 3.01 -11.77
CA MET A 1 18.65 2.20 -10.83
C MET A 1 18.35 3.08 -9.65
N ASP A 2 17.09 3.35 -9.37
CA ASP A 2 16.67 4.01 -8.13
C ASP A 2 16.68 2.96 -7.02
N ALA A 3 17.82 2.82 -6.34
CA ALA A 3 18.01 1.81 -5.29
C ALA A 3 17.09 2.09 -4.08
N GLU A 4 16.90 3.36 -3.76
CA GLU A 4 16.06 3.82 -2.65
C GLU A 4 14.60 3.43 -2.87
N GLY A 5 14.05 3.66 -4.08
CA GLY A 5 12.69 3.24 -4.40
C GLY A 5 12.48 1.72 -4.34
N ARG A 6 13.47 0.93 -4.75
CA ARG A 6 13.40 -0.54 -4.64
C ARG A 6 13.45 -1.03 -3.20
N GLU A 7 14.32 -0.45 -2.38
CA GLU A 7 14.40 -0.78 -0.95
C GLU A 7 13.08 -0.43 -0.25
N LEU A 8 12.49 0.72 -0.58
CA LEU A 8 11.19 1.11 -0.06
C LEU A 8 10.08 0.12 -0.47
N GLU A 9 10.05 -0.31 -1.73
CA GLU A 9 9.09 -1.32 -2.21
C GLU A 9 9.21 -2.63 -1.42
N VAL A 10 10.44 -3.11 -1.20
CA VAL A 10 10.71 -4.33 -0.43
C VAL A 10 10.27 -4.18 1.03
N LEU A 11 10.61 -3.06 1.68
CA LEU A 11 10.27 -2.82 3.09
C LEU A 11 8.76 -2.70 3.30
N VAL A 12 8.07 -1.93 2.44
CA VAL A 12 6.61 -1.79 2.51
C VAL A 12 5.92 -3.12 2.20
N GLY A 13 6.42 -3.86 1.20
CA GLY A 13 5.93 -5.19 0.85
C GLY A 13 6.07 -6.19 1.99
N LEU A 14 7.25 -6.29 2.62
CA LEU A 14 7.48 -7.14 3.78
C LEU A 14 6.55 -6.75 4.94
N SER A 15 6.46 -5.46 5.23
CA SER A 15 5.63 -4.94 6.32
C SER A 15 4.13 -5.23 6.07
N SER A 16 3.67 -5.14 4.82
CA SER A 16 2.32 -5.52 4.40
C SER A 16 2.04 -7.01 4.63
N GLN A 17 3.01 -7.88 4.32
CA GLN A 17 2.88 -9.31 4.60
C GLN A 17 2.84 -9.62 6.09
N ILE A 18 3.65 -8.93 6.91
CA ILE A 18 3.59 -9.07 8.38
C ILE A 18 2.21 -8.66 8.90
N CYS A 19 1.69 -7.51 8.46
CA CYS A 19 0.34 -7.04 8.82
C CYS A 19 -0.75 -8.07 8.43
N ASN A 20 -0.63 -8.72 7.29
CA ASN A 20 -1.57 -9.74 6.84
C ASN A 20 -1.46 -11.07 7.63
N VAL A 21 -0.25 -11.52 7.95
CA VAL A 21 -0.02 -12.85 8.54
C VAL A 21 -0.17 -12.83 10.06
N ILE A 22 0.25 -11.74 10.73
CA ILE A 22 0.17 -11.56 12.18
C ILE A 22 -0.40 -10.17 12.54
N PRO A 23 -1.66 -9.89 12.19
CA PRO A 23 -2.29 -8.57 12.35
C PRO A 23 -2.24 -8.04 13.79
N GLU A 24 -2.55 -8.88 14.78
CA GLU A 24 -2.58 -8.46 16.20
C GLU A 24 -1.21 -8.00 16.71
N ASP A 25 -0.14 -8.73 16.38
CA ASP A 25 1.23 -8.39 16.77
C ASP A 25 1.73 -7.15 16.02
N PHE A 26 1.32 -7.00 14.75
CA PHE A 26 1.64 -5.80 13.97
C PHE A 26 1.02 -4.54 14.59
N VAL A 27 -0.28 -4.57 14.91
CA VAL A 27 -0.98 -3.46 15.56
C VAL A 27 -0.35 -3.14 16.92
N ARG A 28 -0.10 -4.17 17.75
CA ARG A 28 0.57 -4.00 19.04
C ARG A 28 1.95 -3.36 18.88
N GLY A 29 2.69 -3.74 17.83
CA GLY A 29 3.98 -3.12 17.50
C GLY A 29 3.86 -1.63 17.16
N LEU A 30 2.85 -1.23 16.38
CA LEU A 30 2.63 0.19 16.06
C LEU A 30 2.20 1.02 17.28
N GLU A 31 1.34 0.45 18.12
CA GLU A 31 0.82 1.10 19.34
C GLU A 31 1.88 1.25 20.42
N HIS A 32 2.62 0.18 20.72
CA HIS A 32 3.67 0.19 21.74
C HIS A 32 4.76 1.23 21.45
N ASN A 33 5.09 1.42 20.18
CA ASN A 33 6.09 2.38 19.75
C ASN A 33 5.50 3.78 19.47
N GLN A 34 4.17 3.96 19.59
CA GLN A 34 3.46 5.22 19.30
C GLN A 34 3.76 5.78 17.90
N ILE A 35 4.02 4.90 16.92
CA ILE A 35 4.40 5.28 15.54
C ILE A 35 3.24 5.19 14.55
N LYS A 36 2.04 4.88 15.01
CA LYS A 36 0.86 4.66 14.17
C LYS A 36 0.65 5.76 13.11
N GLU A 37 0.56 7.01 13.55
CA GLU A 37 0.24 8.16 12.69
C GLU A 37 1.37 8.43 11.70
N SER A 38 2.61 8.46 12.16
CA SER A 38 3.78 8.70 11.31
C SER A 38 3.98 7.57 10.29
N PHE A 39 3.66 6.32 10.65
CA PHE A 39 3.69 5.18 9.75
C PHE A 39 2.67 5.33 8.61
N ILE A 40 1.42 5.65 8.95
CA ILE A 40 0.35 5.89 7.97
C ILE A 40 0.69 7.06 7.05
N GLN A 41 1.15 8.17 7.63
CA GLN A 41 1.57 9.33 6.87
C GLN A 41 2.69 9.00 5.87
N ARG A 42 3.66 8.14 6.26
CA ARG A 42 4.73 7.68 5.37
C ARG A 42 4.22 6.79 4.25
N LEU A 43 3.22 5.94 4.49
CA LEU A 43 2.57 5.14 3.45
C LEU A 43 1.90 6.04 2.41
N VAL A 44 1.06 6.99 2.85
CA VAL A 44 0.40 7.93 1.94
C VAL A 44 1.43 8.80 1.21
N SER A 45 2.48 9.26 1.89
CA SER A 45 3.56 10.02 1.25
C SER A 45 4.28 9.20 0.18
N ALA A 46 4.56 7.93 0.43
CA ALA A 46 5.15 7.03 -0.57
C ALA A 46 4.22 6.87 -1.77
N LEU A 47 2.91 6.76 -1.57
CA LEU A 47 1.94 6.72 -2.67
C LEU A 47 2.00 8.01 -3.49
N ASN A 48 1.94 9.18 -2.84
CA ASN A 48 1.97 10.50 -3.46
C ASN A 48 3.27 10.79 -4.22
N SER A 49 4.42 10.35 -3.72
CA SER A 49 5.70 10.46 -4.42
C SER A 49 5.78 9.56 -5.66
N ASN A 50 4.89 8.58 -5.78
CA ASN A 50 4.86 7.60 -6.87
C ASN A 50 3.59 7.71 -7.74
N MET A 51 2.97 8.89 -7.84
CA MET A 51 1.74 9.11 -8.63
C MET A 51 1.90 8.83 -10.13
N VAL A 52 3.10 9.06 -10.66
CA VAL A 52 3.47 8.68 -12.03
C VAL A 52 4.23 7.36 -11.96
N PRO A 53 3.76 6.30 -12.65
CA PRO A 53 4.46 5.01 -12.60
C PRO A 53 5.87 5.15 -13.18
N SER A 54 6.87 4.92 -12.34
CA SER A 54 8.26 4.83 -12.78
C SER A 54 8.58 3.40 -13.18
N ALA A 55 9.24 3.19 -14.32
CA ALA A 55 9.67 1.87 -14.79
C ALA A 55 10.59 1.13 -13.79
N HIS A 56 11.15 1.83 -12.80
CA HIS A 56 12.10 1.26 -11.84
C HIS A 56 11.48 0.86 -10.49
N CYS A 57 10.28 1.37 -10.16
CA CYS A 57 9.65 1.27 -8.84
C CYS A 57 8.12 1.09 -8.96
N LEU A 58 7.68 0.15 -9.79
CA LEU A 58 6.27 -0.06 -10.13
C LEU A 58 5.46 -0.67 -8.98
N GLY A 59 6.10 -1.43 -8.09
CA GLY A 59 5.39 -2.13 -7.03
C GLY A 59 5.01 -1.23 -5.86
N ILE A 60 5.64 -0.06 -5.68
CA ILE A 60 5.41 0.82 -4.50
C ILE A 60 3.92 1.11 -4.32
N ARG A 61 3.23 1.56 -5.38
CA ARG A 61 1.80 1.88 -5.28
C ARG A 61 0.98 0.68 -4.87
N ARG A 62 1.26 -0.48 -5.48
CA ARG A 62 0.58 -1.75 -5.14
C ARG A 62 0.80 -2.12 -3.68
N VAL A 63 2.05 -2.18 -3.23
CA VAL A 63 2.35 -2.62 -1.87
C VAL A 63 1.78 -1.66 -0.83
N VAL A 64 1.75 -0.35 -1.11
CA VAL A 64 1.12 0.64 -0.22
C VAL A 64 -0.40 0.45 -0.16
N VAL A 65 -1.08 0.32 -1.31
CA VAL A 65 -2.54 0.11 -1.34
C VAL A 65 -2.91 -1.19 -0.64
N GLN A 66 -2.16 -2.26 -0.90
CA GLN A 66 -2.38 -3.56 -0.26
C GLN A 66 -2.13 -3.50 1.25
N HIS A 67 -1.12 -2.75 1.70
CA HIS A 67 -0.86 -2.52 3.11
C HIS A 67 -2.04 -1.79 3.78
N ALA A 68 -2.53 -0.72 3.16
CA ALA A 68 -3.65 0.05 3.70
C ALA A 68 -4.91 -0.79 3.85
N ILE A 69 -5.21 -1.66 2.88
CA ILE A 69 -6.32 -2.63 2.96
C ILE A 69 -6.17 -3.49 4.21
N TYR A 70 -5.03 -4.17 4.39
CA TYR A 70 -4.84 -5.07 5.54
C TYR A 70 -4.93 -4.34 6.88
N MET A 71 -4.44 -3.10 6.97
CA MET A 71 -4.61 -2.29 8.17
C MET A 71 -6.08 -1.97 8.44
N MET A 72 -6.81 -1.49 7.43
CA MET A 72 -8.23 -1.15 7.57
C MET A 72 -9.12 -2.37 7.87
N GLU A 73 -8.82 -3.52 7.27
CA GLU A 73 -9.51 -4.79 7.56
C GLU A 73 -9.20 -5.30 8.97
N CYS A 74 -7.98 -5.12 9.44
CA CYS A 74 -7.56 -5.54 10.78
C CYS A 74 -8.23 -4.70 11.88
N ASN A 75 -8.29 -3.38 11.71
CA ASN A 75 -8.89 -2.48 12.69
C ASN A 75 -9.52 -1.26 11.99
N PRO A 76 -10.85 -1.08 12.05
CA PRO A 76 -11.55 0.06 11.44
C PRO A 76 -11.06 1.43 11.89
N VAL A 77 -10.41 1.56 13.07
CA VAL A 77 -9.81 2.83 13.52
C VAL A 77 -8.80 3.38 12.51
N TYR A 78 -8.15 2.51 11.72
CA TYR A 78 -7.22 2.94 10.67
C TYR A 78 -7.91 3.68 9.53
N VAL A 79 -9.20 3.48 9.29
CA VAL A 79 -9.96 4.20 8.25
C VAL A 79 -9.91 5.71 8.51
N ASN A 80 -10.24 6.13 9.74
CA ASN A 80 -10.13 7.52 10.18
C ASN A 80 -8.71 8.07 9.99
N CYS A 81 -7.68 7.34 10.41
CA CYS A 81 -6.29 7.80 10.28
C CYS A 81 -5.86 7.96 8.80
N PHE A 82 -6.30 7.06 7.91
CA PHE A 82 -6.04 7.18 6.47
C PHE A 82 -6.85 8.33 5.84
N ASN A 83 -8.08 8.57 6.29
CA ASN A 83 -8.91 9.71 5.90
C ASN A 83 -8.23 11.04 6.27
N GLU A 84 -7.74 11.18 7.50
CA GLU A 84 -6.98 12.36 7.96
C GLU A 84 -5.72 12.61 7.12
N CYS A 85 -5.10 11.55 6.60
CA CYS A 85 -3.94 11.62 5.73
C CYS A 85 -4.28 11.79 4.23
N GLN A 86 -5.54 12.06 3.85
CA GLN A 86 -5.97 12.25 2.46
C GLN A 86 -5.69 11.04 1.55
N MET A 87 -5.85 9.83 2.09
CA MET A 87 -5.63 8.59 1.32
C MET A 87 -6.63 8.43 0.18
N MET A 88 -7.89 8.89 0.33
CA MET A 88 -8.91 8.78 -0.72
C MET A 88 -8.50 9.53 -1.97
N GLU A 89 -7.99 10.76 -1.82
CA GLU A 89 -7.48 11.59 -2.90
C GLU A 89 -6.29 10.93 -3.59
N ALA A 90 -5.39 10.31 -2.81
CA ALA A 90 -4.27 9.56 -3.37
C ALA A 90 -4.76 8.35 -4.19
N LEU A 91 -5.73 7.57 -3.68
CA LEU A 91 -6.32 6.43 -4.39
C LEU A 91 -7.01 6.84 -5.69
N VAL A 92 -7.77 7.94 -5.70
CA VAL A 92 -8.40 8.49 -6.91
C VAL A 92 -7.37 8.86 -7.97
N ARG A 93 -6.18 9.35 -7.58
CA ARG A 93 -5.11 9.63 -8.54
C ARG A 93 -4.50 8.37 -9.11
N VAL A 94 -4.25 7.34 -8.27
CA VAL A 94 -3.75 6.03 -8.74
C VAL A 94 -4.71 5.40 -9.75
N GLU A 95 -6.01 5.47 -9.49
CA GLU A 95 -7.06 4.98 -10.41
C GLU A 95 -6.99 5.67 -11.79
N ARG A 96 -6.60 6.94 -11.84
CA ARG A 96 -6.50 7.74 -13.08
C ARG A 96 -5.20 7.52 -13.84
N THR A 97 -4.16 6.96 -13.23
CA THR A 97 -2.83 6.74 -13.84
C THR A 97 -2.39 5.27 -13.82
N PRO A 98 -3.22 4.33 -14.33
CA PRO A 98 -2.90 2.91 -14.30
C PRO A 98 -1.71 2.59 -15.20
N SER A 99 -0.82 1.70 -14.73
CA SER A 99 0.21 1.08 -15.56
C SER A 99 0.08 -0.43 -15.53
N ARG A 100 0.08 -1.06 -16.71
CA ARG A 100 0.03 -2.53 -16.83
C ARG A 100 1.18 -3.20 -16.11
N ALA A 101 2.33 -2.53 -16.01
CA ALA A 101 3.53 -3.08 -15.41
C ALA A 101 3.40 -3.27 -13.88
N GLU A 102 2.44 -2.61 -13.24
CA GLU A 102 2.15 -2.77 -11.79
C GLU A 102 1.35 -4.02 -11.46
N ASN A 103 0.85 -4.72 -12.49
CA ASN A 103 0.27 -6.05 -12.33
C ASN A 103 1.31 -7.15 -12.34
N TYR A 104 2.59 -6.81 -12.46
CA TYR A 104 3.67 -7.80 -12.47
C TYR A 104 4.65 -7.57 -11.33
N ARG A 105 5.14 -8.67 -10.75
CA ARG A 105 6.29 -8.68 -9.84
C ARG A 105 7.54 -9.17 -10.56
N PHE A 106 8.66 -8.52 -10.25
CA PHE A 106 9.98 -8.96 -10.70
C PHE A 106 10.58 -9.89 -9.67
N PHE A 107 11.02 -11.07 -10.09
CA PHE A 107 11.79 -11.97 -9.22
C PHE A 107 13.28 -11.70 -9.35
N LEU A 108 13.99 -11.74 -8.23
CA LEU A 108 15.44 -11.67 -8.25
C LEU A 108 16.00 -12.96 -8.86
N GLY A 109 16.91 -12.85 -9.84
CA GLY A 109 17.51 -13.98 -10.56
C GLY A 109 16.83 -14.30 -11.90
N ASP A 110 17.03 -15.52 -12.40
CA ASP A 110 16.56 -15.95 -13.73
C ASP A 110 15.04 -16.29 -13.77
N ALA A 111 14.33 -16.08 -12.66
CA ALA A 111 12.92 -16.44 -12.50
C ALA A 111 11.94 -15.53 -13.27
N GLY A 112 12.40 -14.39 -13.80
CA GLY A 112 11.63 -13.56 -14.72
C GLY A 112 10.52 -12.73 -14.06
N ILE A 113 9.43 -12.53 -14.81
CA ILE A 113 8.30 -11.66 -14.45
C ILE A 113 7.07 -12.53 -14.20
N MET A 114 6.32 -12.27 -13.13
CA MET A 114 5.09 -12.98 -12.81
C MET A 114 3.93 -12.03 -12.58
N GLU A 115 2.77 -12.34 -13.14
CA GLU A 115 1.55 -11.54 -12.94
C GLU A 115 0.97 -11.77 -11.54
N HIS A 116 0.44 -10.72 -10.93
CA HIS A 116 -0.34 -10.79 -9.71
C HIS A 116 -1.74 -11.30 -10.01
N ASN A 117 -2.27 -12.14 -9.13
CA ASN A 117 -3.63 -12.68 -9.25
C ASN A 117 -4.72 -11.58 -9.17
N ILE A 118 -4.45 -10.51 -8.40
CA ILE A 118 -5.39 -9.40 -8.21
C ILE A 118 -4.78 -8.14 -8.84
N PRO A 119 -5.40 -7.55 -9.88
CA PRO A 119 -4.92 -6.31 -10.48
C PRO A 119 -4.93 -5.12 -9.51
N LEU A 120 -4.06 -4.12 -9.75
CA LEU A 120 -4.00 -2.93 -8.88
C LEU A 120 -5.34 -2.18 -8.84
N SER A 121 -6.06 -2.12 -9.96
CA SER A 121 -7.37 -1.48 -10.02
C SER A 121 -8.39 -2.09 -9.05
N VAL A 122 -8.34 -3.42 -8.85
CA VAL A 122 -9.21 -4.12 -7.90
C VAL A 122 -8.82 -3.77 -6.47
N LEU A 123 -7.51 -3.72 -6.16
CA LEU A 123 -7.05 -3.28 -4.84
C LEU A 123 -7.48 -1.83 -4.56
N VAL A 124 -7.36 -0.93 -5.53
CA VAL A 124 -7.81 0.46 -5.38
C VAL A 124 -9.32 0.54 -5.12
N ALA A 125 -10.12 -0.27 -5.80
CA ALA A 125 -11.57 -0.33 -5.56
C ALA A 125 -11.89 -0.79 -4.13
N ILE A 126 -11.24 -1.87 -3.66
CA ILE A 126 -11.41 -2.38 -2.29
C ILE A 126 -11.01 -1.32 -1.26
N ALA A 127 -9.86 -0.67 -1.45
CA ALA A 127 -9.39 0.37 -0.53
C ALA A 127 -10.37 1.55 -0.46
N LYS A 128 -10.89 2.00 -1.60
CA LYS A 128 -11.91 3.07 -1.65
C LYS A 128 -13.22 2.65 -0.98
N GLU A 129 -13.63 1.40 -1.15
CA GLU A 129 -14.81 0.85 -0.50
C GLU A 129 -14.66 0.86 1.03
N LEU A 130 -13.54 0.32 1.55
CA LEU A 130 -13.23 0.34 2.98
C LEU A 130 -13.25 1.76 3.57
N MET A 131 -12.75 2.73 2.83
CA MET A 131 -12.78 4.14 3.23
C MET A 131 -14.17 4.78 3.19
N GLY A 132 -15.10 4.26 2.38
CA GLY A 132 -16.45 4.78 2.21
C GLY A 132 -17.49 4.23 3.19
N HIS A 133 -17.18 3.16 3.94
CA HIS A 133 -18.10 2.53 4.89
C HIS A 133 -18.35 3.35 6.18
N GLU A 134 -17.76 4.54 6.32
CA GLU A 134 -17.81 5.36 7.55
C GLU A 134 -19.01 6.35 7.63
N GLN A 135 -20.15 6.05 6.99
CA GLN A 135 -21.35 6.91 7.00
C GLN A 135 -22.65 6.25 7.50
N LEU A 136 -22.59 5.23 8.38
CA LEU A 136 -23.80 4.70 9.04
C LEU A 136 -23.64 4.59 10.56
#